data_AF-A0A3R5SN90-F1
#
_entry.id   AF-A0A3R5SN90-F1
#
_cell.length_a   1.000
_cell.length_b   1.000
_cell.length_c   1.000
_cell.angle_alpha   90.00
_cell.angle_beta   90.00
_cell.angle_gamma   90.00
#
_symmetry.space_group_name_H-M   'P 1'
#
loop_
_entity.id
_entity.type
_entity.pdbx_description
1 polymer ?
#
loop_
_entity_poly.entity_id
_entity_poly.type
_entity_poly.pdbx_seq_one_letter_code
_entity_poly.pdbx_strand_id
1 'polypeptide(L)'
;MSIPVASNLPPGYLSYKIMEPGRGSVPDIKWVDGAKQIFKVKVHVRSTVYTTDQHLHNFFFHCQKLENSDSGADSEIVNKLKSLHAIDCSVYVKFLPTLLNQLFNLLSKSLGEDISFNTVKVLIHIVSEVHDADKSDALKNYV
;
A
#
# COMPACT_ATOMS: atom_id res chain seq x y z
N MET A 1 -7.70 -2.16 19.17
CA MET A 1 -6.73 -2.87 20.01
C MET A 1 -6.76 -2.23 21.39
N SER A 2 -6.91 -3.00 22.46
CA SER A 2 -6.79 -2.49 23.83
C SER A 2 -5.48 -3.01 24.41
N ILE A 3 -4.69 -2.15 25.06
CA ILE A 3 -3.40 -2.52 25.64
C ILE A 3 -3.29 -2.05 27.10
N PRO A 4 -2.54 -2.77 27.94
CA PRO A 4 -2.24 -2.32 29.30
C PRO A 4 -1.25 -1.15 29.28
N VAL A 5 -1.28 -0.32 30.33
CA VAL A 5 -0.43 0.88 30.45
C VAL A 5 0.57 0.69 31.59
N ALA A 6 1.84 0.94 31.33
CA ALA A 6 2.88 1.01 32.34
C ALA A 6 3.02 2.45 32.86
N SER A 7 3.22 2.63 34.16
CA SER A 7 3.46 3.94 34.77
C SER A 7 4.90 4.43 34.60
N ASN A 8 5.83 3.53 34.25
CA ASN A 8 7.20 3.87 33.89
C ASN A 8 7.73 2.92 32.80
N LEU A 9 8.54 3.44 31.90
CA LEU A 9 9.24 2.64 30.88
C LEU A 9 10.59 2.16 31.44
N PRO A 10 10.83 0.84 31.54
CA PRO A 10 12.12 0.35 32.00
C PRO A 10 13.24 0.62 30.98
N PRO A 11 14.51 0.76 31.42
CA PRO A 11 15.64 0.88 30.51
C PRO A 11 15.67 -0.27 29.52
N GLY A 12 15.81 0.04 28.23
CA GLY A 12 15.85 -0.95 27.16
C GLY A 12 14.49 -1.48 26.70
N TYR A 13 13.37 -0.82 27.02
CA TYR A 13 12.00 -1.23 26.64
C TYR A 13 11.86 -1.73 25.18
N LEU A 14 12.45 -1.04 24.21
CA LEU A 14 12.41 -1.42 22.78
C LEU A 14 13.39 -2.53 22.40
N SER A 15 14.38 -2.78 23.25
CA SER A 15 15.44 -3.77 23.05
C SER A 15 15.08 -5.14 23.63
N TYR A 16 14.06 -5.23 24.48
CA TYR A 16 13.49 -6.50 24.89
C TYR A 16 12.74 -7.11 23.70
N LYS A 17 13.35 -8.12 23.05
CA LYS A 17 12.55 -9.11 22.32
C LYS A 17 11.50 -9.62 23.29
N ILE A 18 10.28 -9.84 22.81
CA ILE A 18 9.22 -10.52 23.57
C ILE A 18 9.77 -11.90 23.94
N MET A 19 10.44 -11.99 25.10
CA MET A 19 11.15 -13.19 25.53
C MET A 19 10.13 -14.17 26.08
N GLU A 20 10.26 -15.42 25.65
CA GLU A 20 9.47 -16.55 26.12
C GLU A 20 9.47 -16.63 27.65
N PRO A 21 8.37 -17.08 28.27
CA PRO A 21 8.27 -17.15 29.72
C PRO A 21 9.28 -18.16 30.27
N GLY A 22 10.32 -17.68 30.94
CA GLY A 22 11.19 -18.55 31.75
C GLY A 22 12.69 -18.20 31.84
N ARG A 23 13.22 -17.23 31.08
CA ARG A 23 14.65 -16.87 31.19
C ARG A 23 14.89 -15.37 31.06
N GLY A 24 15.16 -14.72 32.20
CA GLY A 24 15.61 -13.34 32.29
C GLY A 24 14.72 -12.50 33.17
N SER A 25 15.32 -11.64 34.01
CA SER A 25 14.61 -10.67 34.84
C SER A 25 13.71 -9.82 33.96
N VAL A 26 12.39 -10.07 34.01
CA VAL A 26 11.41 -9.15 33.45
C VAL A 26 11.70 -7.80 34.11
N PRO A 27 11.90 -6.72 33.35
CA PRO A 27 12.05 -5.41 33.98
C PRO A 27 10.85 -5.19 34.92
N ASP A 28 11.09 -4.56 36.07
CA ASP A 28 10.02 -4.26 37.04
C ASP A 28 9.05 -3.23 36.44
N ILE A 29 8.12 -3.72 35.61
CA ILE A 29 7.12 -2.91 34.94
C ILE A 29 6.03 -2.62 35.97
N LYS A 30 6.00 -1.37 36.41
CA LYS A 30 4.91 -0.88 37.26
C LYS A 30 3.68 -0.66 36.38
N TRP A 31 2.69 -1.53 36.53
CA TRP A 31 1.45 -1.44 35.77
C TRP A 31 0.47 -0.45 36.39
N VAL A 32 -0.20 0.33 35.55
CA VAL A 32 -1.37 1.13 35.94
C VAL A 32 -2.57 0.20 36.03
N ASP A 33 -3.42 0.40 37.05
CA ASP A 33 -4.66 -0.36 37.27
C ASP A 33 -4.48 -1.89 37.19
N GLY A 34 -3.35 -2.41 37.68
CA GLY A 34 -3.07 -3.85 37.71
C GLY A 34 -2.99 -4.50 36.33
N ALA A 35 -2.43 -3.79 35.34
CA ALA A 35 -2.30 -4.24 33.94
C ALA A 35 -3.65 -4.44 33.23
N LYS A 36 -4.71 -3.79 33.72
CA LYS A 36 -5.98 -3.72 33.01
C LYS A 36 -5.78 -3.04 31.65
N GLN A 37 -6.44 -3.56 30.61
CA GLN A 37 -6.37 -3.00 29.26
C GLN A 37 -7.23 -1.73 29.15
N ILE A 38 -6.74 -0.66 29.76
CA ILE A 38 -7.45 0.62 29.88
C ILE A 38 -7.24 1.54 28.69
N PHE A 39 -6.20 1.31 27.87
CA PHE A 39 -5.87 2.17 26.74
C PHE A 39 -6.29 1.54 25.41
N LYS A 40 -7.17 2.22 24.68
CA LYS A 40 -7.68 1.76 23.38
C LYS A 40 -6.98 2.52 22.26
N VAL A 41 -6.35 1.77 21.36
CA VAL A 41 -5.72 2.27 20.14
C VAL A 41 -6.40 1.64 18.91
N LYS A 42 -6.67 2.47 17.91
CA LYS A 42 -7.04 2.03 16.57
C LYS A 42 -5.95 2.50 15.61
N VAL A 43 -5.18 1.56 15.09
CA VAL A 43 -4.16 1.87 14.07
C VAL A 43 -4.78 1.61 12.70
N HIS A 44 -4.67 2.59 11.80
CA HIS A 44 -4.89 2.38 10.37
C HIS A 44 -3.57 2.65 9.68
N VAL A 45 -2.85 1.59 9.34
CA VAL A 45 -1.62 1.74 8.56
C VAL A 45 -2.02 2.03 7.13
N ARG A 46 -1.67 3.22 6.63
CA ARG A 46 -1.78 3.57 5.21
C ARG A 46 -0.37 3.74 4.67
N SER A 47 0.05 2.84 3.79
CA SER A 47 1.28 3.01 3.02
C SER A 47 1.05 4.06 1.94
N THR A 48 1.92 5.07 1.85
CA THR A 48 1.92 6.01 0.73
C THR A 48 3.05 5.66 -0.22
N VAL A 49 2.75 5.59 -1.50
CA VAL A 49 3.75 5.37 -2.55
C VAL A 49 4.22 6.72 -3.06
N TYR A 50 5.47 7.07 -2.76
CA TYR A 50 6.11 8.29 -3.25
C TYR A 50 6.87 7.98 -4.54
N THR A 51 6.29 8.42 -5.66
CA THR A 51 6.94 8.42 -6.97
C THR A 51 7.33 9.84 -7.35
N THR A 52 8.46 9.98 -8.03
CA THR A 52 8.92 11.24 -8.64
C THR A 52 8.27 11.48 -10.00
N ASP A 53 7.64 10.45 -10.58
CA ASP A 53 6.90 10.56 -11.83
C ASP A 53 5.51 11.17 -11.60
N GLN A 54 5.21 12.26 -12.32
CA GLN A 54 3.99 13.03 -12.11
C GLN A 54 2.72 12.28 -12.54
N HIS A 55 2.79 11.50 -13.63
CA HIS A 55 1.63 10.76 -14.15
C HIS A 55 1.24 9.63 -13.21
N LEU A 56 2.23 8.89 -12.72
CA LEU A 56 2.05 7.83 -11.76
C LEU A 56 1.57 8.37 -10.40
N HIS A 57 2.12 9.50 -9.95
CA HIS A 57 1.66 10.17 -8.73
C HIS A 57 0.18 10.52 -8.82
N ASN A 58 -0.23 11.17 -9.92
CA ASN A 58 -1.61 11.58 -10.13
C ASN A 58 -2.58 10.39 -10.19
N PHE A 59 -2.15 9.29 -10.81
CA PHE A 59 -2.93 8.05 -10.85
C PHE A 59 -3.10 7.45 -9.45
N PHE A 60 -2.02 7.24 -8.70
CA PHE A 60 -2.10 6.68 -7.35
C PHE A 60 -2.90 7.54 -6.39
N PHE A 61 -2.73 8.87 -6.48
CA PHE A 61 -3.53 9.80 -5.69
C PHE A 61 -5.02 9.68 -5.98
N HIS A 62 -5.39 9.53 -7.26
CA HIS A 62 -6.80 9.36 -7.63
C HIS A 62 -7.35 8.01 -7.15
N CYS A 63 -6.60 6.90 -7.31
CA CYS A 63 -6.98 5.60 -6.75
C CYS A 63 -7.23 5.67 -5.24
N GLN A 64 -6.33 6.33 -4.50
CA GLN A 64 -6.50 6.52 -3.06
C GLN A 64 -7.76 7.31 -2.71
N LYS A 65 -8.10 8.35 -3.48
CA LYS A 65 -9.34 9.11 -3.29
C LYS A 65 -10.57 8.23 -3.53
N LEU A 66 -10.57 7.45 -4.61
CA LEU A 66 -11.65 6.53 -4.96
C LEU A 66 -11.91 5.50 -3.86
N GLU A 67 -10.88 4.98 -3.21
CA GLU A 67 -11.04 4.03 -2.09
C GLU A 67 -11.68 4.65 -0.84
N ASN A 68 -11.68 5.98 -0.70
CA ASN A 68 -12.28 6.66 0.45
C ASN A 68 -13.65 7.30 0.15
N SER A 69 -14.13 7.20 -1.09
CA SER A 69 -15.39 7.80 -1.54
C SER A 69 -16.31 6.73 -2.12
N ASP A 70 -17.56 6.65 -1.64
CA ASP A 70 -18.60 5.76 -2.21
C ASP A 70 -19.11 6.21 -3.60
N SER A 71 -18.63 7.35 -4.11
CA SER A 71 -18.94 7.82 -5.45
C SER A 71 -18.10 7.06 -6.48
N GLY A 72 -18.79 6.39 -7.42
CA GLY A 72 -18.19 5.61 -8.49
C GLY A 72 -17.16 6.38 -9.33
N ALA A 73 -16.34 5.62 -10.06
CA ALA A 73 -15.22 6.13 -10.84
C ALA A 73 -15.68 7.21 -11.85
N ASP A 74 -15.15 8.42 -11.70
CA ASP A 74 -15.44 9.58 -12.55
C ASP A 74 -14.58 9.53 -13.83
N SER A 75 -15.08 10.14 -14.91
CA SER A 75 -14.41 10.41 -16.18
C SER A 75 -12.95 10.89 -16.05
N GLU A 76 -12.59 11.53 -14.94
CA GLU A 76 -11.21 11.92 -14.63
C GLU A 76 -10.23 10.74 -14.58
N ILE A 77 -10.65 9.54 -14.15
CA ILE A 77 -9.77 8.37 -14.06
C ILE A 77 -9.28 7.94 -15.45
N VAL A 78 -10.10 8.08 -16.48
CA VAL A 78 -9.75 7.73 -17.86
C VAL A 78 -8.59 8.60 -18.34
N ASN A 79 -8.59 9.89 -17.98
CA ASN A 79 -7.47 10.77 -18.29
C ASN A 79 -6.19 10.38 -17.54
N LYS A 80 -6.30 9.92 -16.28
CA LYS A 80 -5.14 9.42 -15.53
C LYS A 80 -4.59 8.13 -16.14
N LEU A 81 -5.46 7.19 -16.52
CA LEU A 81 -5.09 5.97 -17.23
C LEU A 81 -4.35 6.27 -18.53
N LYS A 82 -4.89 7.17 -19.37
CA LYS A 82 -4.23 7.57 -20.62
C LYS A 82 -2.85 8.17 -20.39
N SER A 83 -2.69 8.95 -19.33
CA SER A 83 -1.40 9.55 -18.99
C SER A 83 -0.34 8.54 -18.54
N LEU A 84 -0.75 7.33 -18.12
CA LEU A 84 0.20 6.29 -17.73
C LEU A 84 1.07 5.85 -18.90
N HIS A 85 0.61 5.96 -20.16
CA HIS A 85 1.40 5.61 -21.35
C HIS A 85 2.65 6.47 -21.58
N ALA A 86 2.77 7.61 -20.88
CA ALA A 86 3.92 8.51 -21.01
C ALA A 86 5.04 8.22 -20.00
N ILE A 87 4.94 7.13 -19.24
CA ILE A 87 5.86 6.79 -18.16
C ILE A 87 7.00 5.91 -18.69
N ASP A 88 8.23 6.18 -18.27
CA ASP A 88 9.39 5.36 -18.59
C ASP A 88 9.31 3.95 -17.99
N CYS A 89 9.77 2.95 -18.75
CA CYS A 89 9.78 1.55 -18.32
C CYS A 89 10.50 1.31 -16.96
N SER A 90 11.57 2.06 -16.66
CA SER A 90 12.24 1.96 -15.35
C SER A 90 11.32 2.30 -14.17
N VAL A 91 10.37 3.21 -14.37
CA VAL A 91 9.39 3.61 -13.35
C VAL A 91 8.33 2.51 -13.23
N TYR A 92 7.85 1.94 -14.33
CA TYR A 92 6.95 0.78 -14.27
C TYR A 92 7.54 -0.36 -13.47
N VAL A 93 8.78 -0.77 -13.75
CA VAL A 93 9.43 -1.88 -13.04
C VAL A 93 9.57 -1.60 -11.54
N LYS A 94 9.91 -0.36 -11.17
CA LYS A 94 10.05 0.04 -9.77
C LYS A 94 8.74 -0.02 -8.99
N PHE A 95 7.61 0.27 -9.64
CA PHE A 95 6.29 0.34 -9.00
C PHE A 95 5.33 -0.75 -9.48
N LEU A 96 5.84 -1.78 -10.17
CA LEU A 96 5.06 -2.77 -10.88
C LEU A 96 4.02 -3.44 -9.98
N PRO A 97 4.37 -3.92 -8.76
CA PRO A 97 3.39 -4.59 -7.93
C PRO A 97 2.25 -3.66 -7.51
N THR A 98 2.59 -2.42 -7.14
CA THR A 98 1.58 -1.41 -6.76
C THR A 98 0.71 -1.03 -7.94
N LEU A 99 1.31 -0.78 -9.10
CA LEU A 99 0.60 -0.35 -10.31
C LEU A 99 -0.36 -1.44 -10.79
N LEU A 100 0.09 -2.69 -10.90
CA LEU A 100 -0.77 -3.81 -11.27
C LEU A 100 -1.91 -4.01 -10.27
N ASN A 101 -1.62 -3.98 -8.96
CA ASN A 101 -2.65 -4.10 -7.93
C ASN A 101 -3.73 -3.02 -8.07
N GLN A 102 -3.34 -1.77 -8.33
CA GLN A 102 -4.30 -0.67 -8.51
C GLN A 102 -5.11 -0.81 -9.80
N LEU A 103 -4.50 -1.24 -10.91
CA LEU A 103 -5.19 -1.49 -12.17
C LEU A 103 -6.18 -2.66 -12.06
N PHE A 104 -5.81 -3.75 -11.39
CA PHE A 104 -6.71 -4.89 -11.14
C PHE A 104 -7.85 -4.52 -10.18
N ASN A 105 -7.57 -3.76 -9.13
CA ASN A 105 -8.58 -3.22 -8.22
C ASN A 105 -9.55 -2.27 -8.95
N LEU A 106 -9.06 -1.50 -9.92
CA LEU A 106 -9.90 -0.66 -10.76
C LEU A 106 -10.79 -1.50 -11.69
N LEU A 107 -10.26 -2.56 -12.29
CA LEU A 107 -11.04 -3.50 -13.11
C LEU A 107 -12.12 -4.22 -12.29
N SER A 108 -11.83 -4.62 -11.06
CA SER A 108 -12.80 -5.34 -10.21
C SER A 108 -13.93 -4.44 -9.70
N LYS A 109 -13.68 -3.14 -9.57
CA LYS A 109 -14.66 -2.15 -9.10
C LYS A 109 -15.37 -1.39 -10.22
N SER A 110 -14.83 -1.39 -11.44
CA SER A 110 -15.37 -0.64 -12.56
C SER A 110 -16.66 -1.26 -13.09
N LEU A 111 -17.70 -0.43 -13.24
CA LEU A 111 -18.95 -0.77 -13.91
C LEU A 111 -19.05 -0.14 -15.32
N GLY A 112 -18.07 0.68 -15.72
CA GLY A 112 -18.06 1.42 -16.98
C GLY A 112 -17.16 0.78 -18.04
N GLU A 113 -17.71 0.51 -19.23
CA GLU A 113 -16.98 -0.14 -20.33
C GLU A 113 -15.72 0.63 -20.75
N ASP A 114 -15.79 1.96 -20.83
CA ASP A 114 -14.64 2.79 -21.21
C ASP A 114 -13.50 2.70 -20.19
N ILE A 115 -13.80 2.72 -18.90
CA ILE A 115 -12.78 2.61 -17.83
C ILE A 115 -12.11 1.24 -17.92
N SER A 116 -12.90 0.17 -18.04
CA SER A 116 -12.37 -1.20 -18.14
C SER A 116 -11.52 -1.37 -19.40
N PHE A 117 -11.98 -0.86 -20.54
CA PHE A 117 -11.25 -0.90 -21.81
C PHE A 117 -9.90 -0.16 -21.73
N ASN A 118 -9.88 1.08 -21.22
CA ASN A 118 -8.65 1.84 -21.06
C ASN A 118 -7.70 1.18 -20.04
N THR A 119 -8.24 0.56 -18.98
CA THR A 119 -7.43 -0.13 -17.97
C THR A 119 -6.74 -1.36 -18.57
N VAL A 120 -7.45 -2.18 -19.34
CA VAL A 120 -6.86 -3.33 -20.06
C VAL A 120 -5.80 -2.86 -21.05
N LYS A 121 -6.06 -1.78 -21.80
CA LYS A 121 -5.10 -1.21 -22.74
C LYS A 121 -3.80 -0.78 -22.05
N VAL A 122 -3.89 -0.15 -20.89
CA VAL A 122 -2.72 0.24 -20.08
C VAL A 122 -1.99 -1.00 -19.55
N LEU A 123 -2.70 -2.02 -19.08
CA LEU A 123 -2.09 -3.28 -18.63
C LEU A 123 -1.27 -3.93 -19.75
N ILE A 124 -1.84 -4.06 -20.94
CA ILE A 124 -1.15 -4.62 -22.12
C ILE A 124 0.10 -3.79 -22.43
N HIS A 125 -0.03 -2.45 -22.42
CA HIS A 125 1.09 -1.57 -22.70
C HIS A 125 2.24 -1.72 -21.69
N ILE A 126 1.95 -1.73 -20.39
CA ILE A 126 2.96 -1.91 -19.33
C ILE A 126 3.67 -3.25 -19.49
N VAL A 127 2.92 -4.34 -19.72
CA VAL A 127 3.50 -5.68 -19.91
C VAL A 127 4.39 -5.71 -21.15
N SER A 128 3.96 -5.08 -22.24
CA SER A 128 4.74 -5.00 -23.48
C SER A 128 6.03 -4.20 -23.27
N GLU A 129 5.97 -3.02 -22.67
CA GLU A 129 7.14 -2.18 -22.38
C GLU A 129 8.16 -2.86 -21.45
N VAL A 130 7.69 -3.58 -20.44
CA VAL A 130 8.58 -4.30 -19.51
C VAL A 130 9.21 -5.52 -20.20
N HIS A 131 8.46 -6.18 -21.08
CA HIS A 131 8.97 -7.28 -21.89
C HIS A 131 10.03 -6.80 -22.89
N ASP A 132 9.75 -5.74 -23.64
CA ASP A 132 10.62 -5.19 -24.67
C ASP A 132 11.91 -4.60 -24.08
N ALA A 133 11.87 -4.13 -22.84
CA ALA A 133 13.04 -3.69 -22.09
C ALA A 133 13.87 -4.82 -21.45
N ASP A 134 13.57 -6.09 -21.75
CA ASP A 134 14.20 -7.30 -21.20
C ASP A 134 14.16 -7.38 -19.65
N LYS A 135 13.11 -6.81 -19.05
CA LYS A 135 12.87 -6.81 -17.59
C LYS A 135 11.75 -7.75 -17.19
N SER A 136 11.53 -8.80 -17.98
CA SER A 136 10.44 -9.76 -17.79
C SER A 136 10.55 -10.53 -16.46
N ASP A 137 11.73 -10.60 -15.85
CA ASP A 137 11.89 -11.18 -14.51
C ASP A 137 11.15 -10.38 -13.43
N ALA A 138 10.97 -9.07 -13.61
CA ALA A 138 10.13 -8.26 -12.72
C ALA A 138 8.65 -8.69 -12.78
N LEU A 139 8.16 -9.12 -13.95
CA LEU A 139 6.81 -9.67 -14.11
C LEU A 139 6.69 -11.07 -13.49
N LYS A 140 7.73 -11.91 -13.64
CA LYS A 140 7.74 -13.26 -13.04
C LYS A 140 7.74 -13.22 -11.51
N ASN A 141 8.41 -12.24 -10.92
CA ASN A 141 8.50 -12.04 -9.48
C ASN A 141 7.23 -11.42 -8.84
N TYR A 142 6.23 -11.07 -9.65
CA TYR A 142 4.97 -10.51 -9.14
C TYR A 142 4.00 -11.59 -8.61
N VAL A 143 4.14 -12.85 -9.04
CA VAL A 143 3.28 -14.00 -8.66
C VAL A 143 3.85 -14.74 -7.45
#